data_AF-A0A662T4T5-F1
#
_entry.id   AF-A0A662T4T5-F1
#
_cell.length_a   1.000
_cell.length_b   1.000
_cell.length_c   1.000
_cell.angle_alpha   90.00
_cell.angle_beta   90.00
_cell.angle_gamma   90.00
#
_symmetry.space_group_name_H-M   'P 1'
#
loop_
_entity.id
_entity.type
_entity.pdbx_description
1 polymer ?
#
loop_
_entity_poly.entity_id
_entity_poly.type
_entity_poly.pdbx_seq_one_letter_code
_entity_poly.pdbx_strand_id
1 'polypeptide(L)'
;MLLGIPLSLKLAMALVTGLLIGIVVGNTYIQIPVFVERPTITVVKTLTETLTTALTHTTTQTITLTITTTVIPRPFSEAISLEIYVYDYKHDESYEITLKMDICDFLESLYSDKDRYLYENRYKEIITKMVLSYAEDHHIRELVRIIREISGDDDELFANLALQVTKFMTYYDANVSYIKNPAQLLAERTGVCVEFSLLYASILKAGGLKVAIIDAKVTNVERGVYNGSHMMVGVALPRLTAPFRYHRYFRENYGWPLDANVVVNGVRYFLAEPTSHQELGVHNARNSCILPDQIKNFYPSFVGEHTWDEVTLQEVILIP
;
A
#
# COMPACT_ATOMS: atom_id res chain seq x y z
N MET A 1 8.38 18.63 19.85
CA MET A 1 7.92 20.04 19.88
C MET A 1 8.05 20.64 18.47
N LEU A 2 7.27 20.17 17.49
CA LEU A 2 7.28 20.67 16.08
C LEU A 2 5.89 20.53 15.43
N LEU A 3 4.84 20.82 16.19
CA LEU A 3 3.47 20.97 15.66
C LEU A 3 3.31 22.46 15.31
N GLY A 4 3.24 22.77 14.02
CA GLY A 4 3.11 24.16 13.51
C GLY A 4 4.08 24.56 12.41
N ILE A 5 5.04 23.71 12.03
CA ILE A 5 5.96 24.01 10.92
C ILE A 5 5.37 23.52 9.60
N PRO A 6 5.28 24.37 8.55
CA PRO A 6 4.85 23.98 7.21
C PRO A 6 5.68 22.82 6.64
N LEU A 7 5.04 21.92 5.91
CA LEU A 7 5.65 20.72 5.32
C LEU A 7 6.93 21.05 4.53
N SER A 8 6.93 22.15 3.79
CA SER A 8 8.08 22.67 3.03
C SER A 8 9.31 22.96 3.90
N LEU A 9 9.11 23.41 5.14
CA LEU A 9 10.21 23.75 6.05
C LEU A 9 10.71 22.53 6.84
N LYS A 10 9.85 21.52 7.08
CA LYS A 10 10.27 20.24 7.66
C LYS A 10 11.14 19.42 6.69
N LEU A 11 10.78 19.41 5.40
CA LEU A 11 11.60 18.86 4.33
C LEU A 11 12.93 19.61 4.22
N ALA A 12 12.90 20.95 4.20
CA ALA A 12 14.10 21.78 4.15
C ALA A 12 15.07 21.53 5.33
N MET A 13 14.56 21.28 6.55
CA MET A 13 15.42 21.01 7.72
C MET A 13 16.06 19.62 7.74
N ALA A 14 15.41 18.59 7.21
CA ALA A 14 16.03 17.27 7.02
C ALA A 14 17.14 17.28 5.94
N LEU A 15 17.10 18.27 5.03
CA LEU A 15 18.02 18.46 3.90
C LEU A 15 19.33 19.21 4.25
N VAL A 16 19.38 19.97 5.34
CA VAL A 16 20.59 20.74 5.74
C VAL A 16 21.74 19.82 6.21
N THR A 17 21.45 18.58 6.61
CA THR A 17 22.46 17.64 7.12
C THR A 17 23.02 16.67 6.07
N GLY A 18 22.62 16.76 4.80
CA GLY A 18 23.12 15.86 3.76
C GLY A 18 22.78 14.39 4.03
N LEU A 19 21.56 14.13 4.53
CA LEU A 19 21.14 12.79 4.87
C LEU A 19 20.85 11.99 3.60
N LEU A 20 21.69 11.01 3.30
CA LEU A 20 21.34 9.89 2.44
C LEU A 20 20.18 9.15 3.11
N ILE A 21 18.97 9.21 2.53
CA ILE A 21 17.89 8.34 2.98
C ILE A 21 18.13 6.99 2.31
N GLY A 22 18.68 6.05 3.07
CA GLY A 22 18.64 4.65 2.68
C GLY A 22 17.21 4.14 2.85
N ILE A 23 16.50 3.95 1.74
CA ILE A 23 15.20 3.29 1.76
C ILE A 23 15.42 1.85 1.31
N VAL A 24 15.00 0.91 2.14
CA VAL A 24 14.92 -0.50 1.76
C VAL A 24 13.54 -0.72 1.15
N VAL A 25 13.48 -0.98 -0.15
CA VAL A 25 12.26 -1.38 -0.85
C VAL A 25 12.44 -2.84 -1.25
N GLY A 26 11.76 -3.76 -0.56
CA GLY A 26 12.00 -5.19 -0.70
C GLY A 26 13.43 -5.59 -0.30
N ASN A 27 14.17 -6.23 -1.22
CA ASN A 27 15.59 -6.61 -1.04
C ASN A 27 16.59 -5.58 -1.61
N THR A 28 16.10 -4.46 -2.14
CA THR A 28 16.93 -3.47 -2.81
C THR A 28 17.20 -2.30 -1.87
N TYR A 29 18.48 -2.06 -1.59
CA TYR A 29 18.91 -0.83 -0.94
C TYR A 29 19.01 0.26 -2.00
N ILE A 30 18.04 1.18 -2.00
CA ILE A 30 18.06 2.31 -2.93
C ILE A 30 18.69 3.49 -2.20
N GLN A 31 19.90 3.88 -2.64
CA GLN A 31 20.47 5.17 -2.28
C GLN A 31 19.84 6.22 -3.19
N ILE A 32 18.81 6.89 -2.71
CA ILE A 32 18.22 8.02 -3.43
C ILE A 32 19.01 9.26 -3.01
N PRO A 33 19.77 9.91 -3.91
CA PRO A 33 20.26 11.25 -3.65
C PRO A 33 19.05 12.20 -3.60
N VAL A 34 18.56 12.48 -2.39
CA VAL A 34 17.44 13.41 -2.20
C VAL A 34 17.94 14.84 -2.50
N PHE A 35 17.76 15.26 -3.75
CA PHE A 35 17.83 16.68 -4.11
C PHE A 35 16.41 17.17 -4.32
N VAL A 36 15.74 17.56 -3.24
CA VAL A 36 14.44 18.22 -3.32
C VAL A 36 14.64 19.71 -3.05
N GLU A 37 14.04 20.51 -3.93
CA GLU A 37 13.80 21.95 -3.87
C GLU A 37 14.55 22.70 -2.77
N ARG A 38 15.66 23.34 -3.12
CA ARG A 38 16.16 24.43 -2.27
C ARG A 38 15.15 25.57 -2.38
N PRO A 39 14.58 26.09 -1.27
CA PRO A 39 14.01 27.42 -1.32
C PRO A 39 15.10 28.36 -1.86
N THR A 40 14.70 29.35 -2.67
CA THR A 40 15.60 30.42 -3.08
C THR A 40 16.08 31.15 -1.84
N ILE A 41 17.23 30.76 -1.29
CA ILE A 41 17.89 31.50 -0.23
C ILE A 41 18.68 32.59 -0.94
N THR A 42 18.11 33.80 -0.98
CA THR A 42 18.86 34.99 -1.33
C THR A 42 19.83 35.28 -0.19
N VAL A 43 21.06 34.78 -0.30
CA VAL A 43 22.13 35.16 0.63
C VAL A 43 22.68 36.49 0.15
N VAL A 44 22.19 37.59 0.72
CA VAL A 44 22.82 38.91 0.57
C VAL A 44 24.03 38.94 1.50
N LYS A 45 25.23 38.79 0.95
CA LYS A 45 26.46 39.09 1.67
C LYS A 45 26.89 40.51 1.34
N THR A 46 26.76 41.41 2.32
CA THR A 46 27.30 42.76 2.24
C THR A 46 28.77 42.71 2.65
N LEU A 47 29.67 43.05 1.73
CA LEU A 47 31.09 43.23 2.05
C LEU A 47 31.34 44.73 2.18
N THR A 48 31.84 45.17 3.33
CA THR A 48 32.20 46.57 3.59
C THR A 48 33.72 46.64 3.69
N GLU A 49 34.36 47.21 2.67
CA GLU A 49 35.77 47.57 2.75
C GLU A 49 35.91 49.05 3.12
N THR A 50 36.64 49.32 4.21
CA THR A 50 36.96 50.67 4.65
C THR A 50 38.41 50.95 4.29
N LEU A 51 38.64 51.87 3.35
CA LEU A 51 39.98 52.33 3.02
C LEU A 51 40.27 53.63 3.78
N THR A 52 41.29 53.62 4.64
CA THR A 52 41.69 54.79 5.43
C THR A 52 43.03 55.31 4.95
N THR A 53 43.07 56.49 4.34
CA THR A 53 44.31 57.21 4.01
C THR A 53 44.51 58.41 4.95
N ALA A 54 45.78 58.73 5.24
CA ALA A 54 46.22 59.62 6.33
C ALA A 54 45.85 61.13 6.21
N LEU A 55 44.97 61.51 5.27
CA LEU A 55 44.37 62.83 5.19
C LEU A 55 42.87 62.62 4.93
N THR A 56 42.05 63.08 5.87
CA THR A 56 40.63 62.73 6.07
C THR A 56 39.74 62.97 4.83
N HIS A 57 39.54 61.91 4.04
CA HIS A 57 38.36 61.71 3.22
C HIS A 57 38.00 60.22 3.25
N THR A 58 36.84 59.89 3.80
CA THR A 58 36.30 58.53 3.81
C THR A 58 35.43 58.35 2.58
N THR A 59 35.79 57.42 1.70
CA THR A 59 34.95 57.04 0.55
C THR A 59 34.48 55.61 0.73
N THR A 60 33.18 55.43 1.00
CA THR A 60 32.56 54.11 1.09
C THR A 60 32.11 53.70 -0.30
N GLN A 61 32.68 52.62 -0.84
CA GLN A 61 32.14 51.96 -2.03
C GLN A 61 31.36 50.71 -1.61
N THR A 62 30.11 50.62 -2.06
CA THR A 62 29.27 49.43 -1.87
C THR A 62 29.31 48.62 -3.16
N ILE A 63 29.91 47.42 -3.13
CA ILE A 63 29.90 46.49 -4.25
C ILE A 63 28.82 45.44 -3.98
N THR A 64 27.74 45.50 -4.74
CA THR A 64 26.66 44.50 -4.68
C THR A 64 26.93 43.39 -5.69
N LEU A 65 27.32 42.21 -5.22
CA LEU A 65 27.48 41.03 -6.06
C LEU A 65 26.18 40.21 -6.05
N THR A 66 25.45 40.19 -7.17
CA THR A 66 24.26 39.36 -7.34
C THR A 66 24.63 38.07 -8.07
N ILE A 67 24.68 36.94 -7.35
CA ILE A 67 24.87 35.62 -7.95
C ILE A 67 23.50 34.98 -8.13
N THR A 68 23.02 34.92 -9.37
CA THR A 68 21.78 34.23 -9.73
C THR A 68 22.11 32.79 -10.07
N THR A 69 21.68 31.84 -9.22
CA THR A 69 21.79 30.41 -9.54
C THR A 69 20.44 29.94 -10.09
N THR A 70 20.39 29.61 -11.38
CA THR A 70 19.21 29.01 -12.01
C THR A 70 19.28 27.50 -11.81
N VAL A 71 18.43 26.95 -10.94
CA VAL A 71 18.26 25.50 -10.84
C VAL A 71 17.24 25.07 -11.89
N ILE A 72 17.68 24.30 -12.88
CA ILE A 72 16.78 23.65 -13.83
C ILE A 72 16.24 22.41 -13.12
N PRO A 73 14.94 22.32 -12.78
CA PRO A 73 14.39 21.10 -12.23
C PRO A 73 14.57 19.99 -13.27
N ARG A 74 15.41 18.99 -12.95
CA ARG A 74 15.30 17.71 -13.62
C ARG A 74 14.14 16.98 -12.93
N PRO A 75 13.08 16.60 -13.65
CA PRO A 75 12.14 15.64 -13.08
C PRO A 75 12.96 14.39 -12.71
N PHE A 76 12.90 13.97 -11.46
CA PHE A 76 13.31 12.62 -11.10
C PHE A 76 12.35 11.69 -11.85
N SER A 77 12.78 11.15 -12.98
CA SER A 77 11.97 10.20 -13.77
C SER A 77 12.26 8.75 -13.37
N GLU A 78 12.77 8.53 -12.16
CA GLU A 78 13.05 7.18 -11.68
C GLU A 78 11.72 6.55 -11.24
N ALA A 79 11.23 5.61 -12.03
CA ALA A 79 10.03 4.85 -11.71
C ALA A 79 10.40 3.66 -10.82
N ILE A 80 9.65 3.48 -9.74
CA ILE A 80 9.65 2.23 -8.97
C ILE A 80 8.89 1.21 -9.82
N SER A 81 9.58 0.13 -10.21
CA SER A 81 8.95 -0.99 -10.92
C SER A 81 8.58 -2.08 -9.92
N LEU A 82 7.30 -2.40 -9.84
CA LEU A 82 6.74 -3.41 -8.97
C LEU A 82 6.29 -4.60 -9.80
N GLU A 83 6.98 -5.71 -9.63
CA GLU A 83 6.62 -7.01 -10.23
C GLU A 83 5.68 -7.77 -9.28
N ILE A 84 4.49 -8.11 -9.76
CA ILE A 84 3.47 -8.87 -9.04
C ILE A 84 3.13 -10.07 -9.91
N TYR A 85 3.14 -11.26 -9.32
CA TYR A 85 2.77 -12.48 -10.04
C TYR A 85 1.35 -12.87 -9.66
N VAL A 86 0.58 -13.34 -10.63
CA VAL A 86 -0.76 -13.90 -10.42
C VAL A 86 -0.94 -15.19 -11.22
N TYR A 87 -1.83 -16.04 -10.76
CA TYR A 87 -2.12 -17.35 -11.33
C TYR A 87 -3.61 -17.48 -11.64
N ASP A 88 -3.90 -17.66 -12.93
CA ASP A 88 -5.19 -18.06 -13.42
C ASP A 88 -5.37 -19.57 -13.19
N TYR A 89 -6.05 -19.90 -12.11
CA TYR A 89 -6.35 -21.27 -11.73
C TYR A 89 -7.41 -21.95 -12.60
N LYS A 90 -8.17 -21.20 -13.41
CA LYS A 90 -9.17 -21.76 -14.33
C LYS A 90 -8.52 -22.26 -15.62
N HIS A 91 -7.43 -21.62 -16.03
CA HIS A 91 -6.71 -21.95 -17.27
C HIS A 91 -5.30 -22.54 -17.04
N ASP A 92 -4.84 -22.63 -15.79
CA ASP A 92 -3.48 -23.05 -15.40
C ASP A 92 -2.38 -22.18 -16.02
N GLU A 93 -2.59 -20.86 -16.01
CA GLU A 93 -1.67 -19.88 -16.59
C GLU A 93 -1.14 -18.91 -15.53
N SER A 94 0.13 -18.52 -15.65
CA SER A 94 0.78 -17.58 -14.74
C SER A 94 1.13 -16.29 -15.50
N TYR A 95 0.92 -15.16 -14.83
CA TYR A 95 1.11 -13.83 -15.38
C TYR A 95 2.02 -13.02 -14.47
N GLU A 96 2.89 -12.21 -15.07
CA GLU A 96 3.67 -11.19 -14.39
C GLU A 96 3.07 -9.82 -14.73
N ILE A 97 2.73 -9.07 -13.69
CA ILE A 97 2.21 -7.71 -13.76
C ILE A 97 3.34 -6.78 -13.35
N THR A 98 3.81 -5.94 -14.27
CA THR A 98 4.76 -4.88 -13.97
C THR A 98 4.03 -3.54 -13.81
N LEU A 99 3.91 -3.06 -12.57
CA LEU A 99 3.37 -1.75 -12.28
C LEU A 99 4.51 -0.73 -12.17
N LYS A 100 4.42 0.39 -12.87
CA LYS A 100 5.37 1.50 -12.76
C LYS A 100 4.75 2.60 -11.92
N MET A 101 5.47 3.04 -10.89
CA MET A 101 5.06 4.09 -9.97
C MET A 101 6.08 5.22 -10.02
N ASP A 102 5.61 6.46 -10.15
CA ASP A 102 6.48 7.62 -10.05
C ASP A 102 7.02 7.72 -8.62
N ILE A 103 8.32 7.96 -8.47
CA ILE A 103 8.92 8.15 -7.14
C ILE A 103 8.31 9.34 -6.41
N CYS A 104 7.85 10.37 -7.13
CA CYS A 104 7.14 11.50 -6.56
C CYS A 104 5.83 11.05 -5.92
N ASP A 105 5.07 10.18 -6.57
CA ASP A 105 3.81 9.66 -6.02
C ASP A 105 4.06 8.87 -4.72
N PHE A 106 5.10 8.03 -4.69
CA PHE A 106 5.50 7.32 -3.46
C PHE A 106 5.96 8.26 -2.35
N LEU A 107 6.76 9.29 -2.66
CA LEU A 107 7.21 10.25 -1.66
C LEU A 107 6.03 11.08 -1.13
N GLU A 108 5.13 11.55 -2.00
CA GLU A 108 3.91 12.23 -1.58
C GLU A 108 3.06 11.33 -0.68
N SER A 109 3.00 10.03 -0.99
CA SER A 109 2.25 9.05 -0.22
C SER A 109 2.80 8.88 1.21
N LEU A 110 4.13 8.96 1.41
CA LEU A 110 4.78 8.89 2.73
C LEU A 110 4.51 10.12 3.60
N TYR A 111 4.39 11.30 2.99
CA TYR A 111 4.28 12.58 3.69
C TYR A 111 2.85 13.15 3.72
N SER A 112 1.91 12.50 3.04
CA SER A 112 0.49 12.86 3.07
C SER A 112 -0.11 12.57 4.46
N ASP A 113 -0.56 13.63 5.14
CA ASP A 113 -1.30 13.53 6.41
C ASP A 113 -2.74 12.99 6.21
N LYS A 114 -3.15 12.68 4.97
CA LYS A 114 -4.56 12.41 4.61
C LYS A 114 -5.16 11.17 5.29
N ASP A 115 -4.35 10.21 5.72
CA ASP A 115 -4.81 8.88 6.17
C ASP A 115 -4.44 8.54 7.63
N ARG A 116 -4.20 9.57 8.45
CA ARG A 116 -3.81 9.36 9.86
C ARG A 116 -5.04 9.25 10.78
N TYR A 117 -5.06 8.14 11.53
CA TYR A 117 -5.93 7.77 12.65
C TYR A 117 -7.29 7.10 12.32
N LEU A 118 -7.33 5.76 12.47
CA LEU A 118 -8.55 4.97 12.67
C LEU A 118 -8.97 4.95 14.15
N TYR A 119 -9.15 6.11 14.77
CA TYR A 119 -9.65 6.19 16.14
C TYR A 119 -10.69 7.28 16.22
N GLU A 120 -11.96 6.95 15.98
CA GLU A 120 -13.12 7.77 16.37
C GLU A 120 -14.45 7.13 15.97
N ASN A 121 -15.56 7.65 16.52
CA ASN A 121 -16.97 7.32 16.27
C ASN A 121 -17.42 7.37 14.79
N ARG A 122 -16.49 7.59 13.84
CA ARG A 122 -16.69 7.70 12.39
C ARG A 122 -15.95 6.62 11.59
N TYR A 123 -15.45 5.57 12.27
CA TYR A 123 -14.69 4.47 11.67
C TYR A 123 -15.26 3.98 10.33
N LYS A 124 -16.56 3.66 10.29
CA LYS A 124 -17.25 3.23 9.07
C LYS A 124 -17.16 4.22 7.92
N GLU A 125 -17.38 5.51 8.20
CA GLU A 125 -17.32 6.56 7.19
C GLU A 125 -15.90 6.72 6.64
N ILE A 126 -14.89 6.62 7.52
CA ILE A 126 -13.47 6.71 7.14
C ILE A 126 -13.10 5.53 6.23
N ILE A 127 -13.42 4.30 6.64
CA ILE A 127 -13.19 3.10 5.83
C ILE A 127 -13.85 3.22 4.45
N THR A 128 -15.13 3.61 4.40
CA THR A 128 -15.83 3.81 3.13
C THR A 128 -15.15 4.85 2.25
N LYS A 129 -14.76 6.01 2.81
CA LYS A 129 -14.05 7.05 2.05
C LYS A 129 -12.69 6.59 1.56
N MET A 130 -11.93 5.87 2.38
CA MET A 130 -10.63 5.30 2.00
C MET A 130 -10.81 4.34 0.82
N VAL A 131 -11.71 3.37 0.92
CA VAL A 131 -11.94 2.40 -0.16
C VAL A 131 -12.30 3.10 -1.47
N LEU A 132 -13.24 4.06 -1.42
CA LEU A 132 -13.66 4.81 -2.60
C LEU A 132 -12.55 5.71 -3.16
N SER A 133 -11.79 6.41 -2.31
CA SER A 133 -10.68 7.26 -2.75
C SER A 133 -9.56 6.44 -3.37
N TYR A 134 -9.22 5.29 -2.79
CA TYR A 134 -8.19 4.40 -3.28
C TYR A 134 -8.61 3.68 -4.56
N ALA A 135 -9.91 3.42 -4.77
CA ALA A 135 -10.43 2.89 -6.03
C ALA A 135 -10.25 3.88 -7.20
N GLU A 136 -10.15 5.18 -6.90
CA GLU A 136 -9.87 6.23 -7.89
C GLU A 136 -8.36 6.46 -8.13
N ASP A 137 -7.49 5.85 -7.32
CA ASP A 137 -6.04 5.95 -7.49
C ASP A 137 -5.60 5.38 -8.83
N HIS A 138 -4.73 6.08 -9.55
CA HIS A 138 -4.34 5.70 -10.91
C HIS A 138 -3.53 4.39 -10.94
N HIS A 139 -2.76 4.08 -9.89
CA HIS A 139 -2.06 2.79 -9.77
C HIS A 139 -3.04 1.64 -9.58
N ILE A 140 -4.11 1.87 -8.81
CA ILE A 140 -5.19 0.88 -8.64
C ILE A 140 -5.96 0.70 -9.93
N ARG A 141 -6.29 1.77 -10.64
CA ARG A 141 -6.97 1.70 -11.94
C ARG A 141 -6.14 0.96 -12.98
N GLU A 142 -4.82 1.18 -13.02
CA GLU A 142 -3.93 0.46 -13.94
C GLU A 142 -3.82 -1.02 -13.58
N LEU A 143 -3.67 -1.34 -12.28
CA LEU A 143 -3.68 -2.73 -11.82
C LEU A 143 -5.00 -3.43 -12.16
N VAL A 144 -6.14 -2.77 -11.95
CA VAL A 144 -7.46 -3.30 -12.30
C VAL A 144 -7.59 -3.53 -13.80
N ARG A 145 -7.11 -2.62 -14.64
CA ARG A 145 -7.11 -2.79 -16.10
C ARG A 145 -6.39 -4.08 -16.49
N ILE A 146 -5.19 -4.29 -15.98
CA ILE A 146 -4.38 -5.49 -16.29
C ILE A 146 -5.05 -6.76 -15.77
N ILE A 147 -5.55 -6.77 -14.53
CA ILE A 147 -6.22 -7.94 -13.97
C ILE A 147 -7.51 -8.25 -14.75
N ARG A 148 -8.27 -7.24 -15.19
CA ARG A 148 -9.46 -7.42 -16.02
C ARG A 148 -9.13 -7.94 -17.41
N GLU A 149 -8.00 -7.55 -18.00
CA GLU A 149 -7.53 -8.12 -19.26
C GLU A 149 -7.23 -9.61 -19.13
N ILE A 150 -6.66 -10.03 -18.00
CA ILE A 150 -6.41 -11.46 -17.71
C ILE A 150 -7.73 -12.19 -17.44
N SER A 151 -8.62 -11.64 -16.61
CA SER A 151 -9.85 -12.33 -16.18
C SER A 151 -10.97 -12.31 -17.22
N GLY A 152 -10.94 -11.37 -18.17
CA GLY A 152 -12.09 -11.02 -18.98
C GLY A 152 -13.31 -10.63 -18.13
N ASP A 153 -14.49 -11.09 -18.54
CA ASP A 153 -15.77 -10.86 -17.88
C ASP A 153 -16.02 -11.77 -16.64
N ASP A 154 -15.03 -12.56 -16.24
CA ASP A 154 -15.17 -13.48 -15.10
C ASP A 154 -14.87 -12.76 -13.77
N ASP A 155 -15.94 -12.28 -13.12
CA ASP A 155 -15.85 -11.56 -11.84
C ASP A 155 -15.23 -12.37 -10.69
N GLU A 156 -15.41 -13.70 -10.69
CA GLU A 156 -14.82 -14.56 -9.68
C GLU A 156 -13.30 -14.70 -9.91
N LEU A 157 -12.88 -14.89 -11.16
CA LEU A 157 -11.47 -14.93 -11.52
C LEU A 157 -10.81 -13.58 -11.23
N PHE A 158 -11.45 -12.48 -11.62
CA PHE A 158 -11.00 -11.12 -11.29
C PHE A 158 -10.79 -10.96 -9.78
N ALA A 159 -11.79 -11.33 -8.97
CA ALA A 159 -11.71 -11.19 -7.52
C ALA A 159 -10.59 -12.05 -6.90
N ASN A 160 -10.35 -13.24 -7.44
CA ASN A 160 -9.30 -14.14 -6.96
C ASN A 160 -7.90 -13.71 -7.42
N LEU A 161 -7.73 -13.15 -8.62
CA LEU A 161 -6.46 -12.58 -9.07
C LEU A 161 -6.12 -11.32 -8.27
N ALA A 162 -7.10 -10.46 -7.99
CA ALA A 162 -6.95 -9.30 -7.11
C ALA A 162 -6.54 -9.72 -5.68
N LEU A 163 -7.05 -10.85 -5.18
CA LEU A 163 -6.68 -11.36 -3.87
C LEU A 163 -5.20 -11.75 -3.81
N GLN A 164 -4.68 -12.35 -4.89
CA GLN A 164 -3.28 -12.75 -4.98
C GLN A 164 -2.31 -11.56 -4.91
N VAL A 165 -2.73 -10.36 -5.29
CA VAL A 165 -1.93 -9.13 -5.15
C VAL A 165 -1.56 -8.88 -3.68
N THR A 166 -2.53 -8.96 -2.76
CA THR A 166 -2.24 -8.75 -1.32
C THR A 166 -1.52 -9.94 -0.72
N LYS A 167 -1.74 -11.15 -1.26
CA LYS A 167 -1.00 -12.35 -0.82
C LYS A 167 0.49 -12.25 -1.07
N PHE A 168 0.90 -11.49 -2.09
CA PHE A 168 2.31 -11.22 -2.40
C PHE A 168 3.03 -10.37 -1.33
N MET A 169 2.29 -9.77 -0.39
CA MET A 169 2.81 -8.87 0.64
C MET A 169 3.12 -9.61 1.95
N THR A 170 3.95 -9.01 2.79
CA THR A 170 4.34 -9.55 4.09
C THR A 170 3.50 -8.93 5.21
N TYR A 171 2.79 -9.77 5.95
CA TYR A 171 2.10 -9.34 7.17
C TYR A 171 3.10 -9.04 8.29
N TYR A 172 2.90 -7.97 9.04
CA TYR A 172 3.56 -7.77 10.31
C TYR A 172 2.53 -7.47 11.39
N ASP A 173 2.60 -8.18 12.52
CA ASP A 173 1.71 -7.91 13.64
C ASP A 173 2.24 -6.69 14.42
N ALA A 174 1.56 -5.55 14.31
CA ALA A 174 1.90 -4.34 15.05
C ALA A 174 0.68 -3.50 15.38
N ASN A 175 0.78 -2.77 16.49
CA ASN A 175 -0.13 -1.65 16.77
C ASN A 175 0.16 -0.53 15.77
N VAL A 176 -0.68 -0.44 14.74
CA VAL A 176 -0.53 0.52 13.67
C VAL A 176 -1.10 1.87 14.08
N SER A 177 -0.29 2.93 14.03
CA SER A 177 -0.69 4.30 14.35
C SER A 177 -1.23 5.07 13.13
N TYR A 178 -1.01 4.58 11.91
CA TYR A 178 -1.45 5.19 10.66
C TYR A 178 -1.66 4.13 9.57
N ILE A 179 -2.62 4.34 8.67
CA ILE A 179 -2.89 3.40 7.58
C ILE A 179 -2.09 3.81 6.35
N LYS A 180 -1.34 2.87 5.77
CA LYS A 180 -0.68 3.08 4.48
C LYS A 180 -1.72 3.18 3.37
N ASN A 181 -1.54 4.17 2.49
CA ASN A 181 -2.29 4.24 1.24
C ASN A 181 -1.79 3.18 0.23
N PRO A 182 -2.51 2.97 -0.90
CA PRO A 182 -2.16 1.93 -1.85
C PRO A 182 -0.75 2.03 -2.42
N ALA A 183 -0.31 3.23 -2.79
CA ALA A 183 1.02 3.44 -3.37
C ALA A 183 2.13 3.02 -2.38
N GLN A 184 2.02 3.47 -1.13
CA GLN A 184 2.96 3.09 -0.08
C GLN A 184 2.93 1.58 0.19
N LEU A 185 1.73 1.00 0.31
CA LEU A 185 1.56 -0.42 0.61
C LEU A 185 2.10 -1.33 -0.50
N LEU A 186 1.85 -0.99 -1.77
CA LEU A 186 2.37 -1.70 -2.94
C LEU A 186 3.89 -1.61 -3.04
N ALA A 187 4.46 -0.44 -2.74
CA ALA A 187 5.90 -0.23 -2.76
C ALA A 187 6.62 -0.98 -1.64
N GLU A 188 6.14 -0.84 -0.40
CA GLU A 188 6.76 -1.47 0.77
C GLU A 188 6.48 -2.97 0.86
N ARG A 189 5.40 -3.46 0.23
CA ARG A 189 4.94 -4.86 0.26
C ARG A 189 4.80 -5.41 1.68
N THR A 190 4.51 -4.54 2.64
CA THR A 190 4.36 -4.91 4.05
C THR A 190 3.17 -4.18 4.64
N GLY A 191 2.35 -4.86 5.42
CA GLY A 191 1.19 -4.23 6.03
C GLY A 191 0.48 -5.09 7.07
N VAL A 192 -0.66 -4.59 7.53
CA VAL A 192 -1.57 -5.27 8.46
C VAL A 192 -2.91 -5.61 7.81
N CYS A 193 -3.77 -6.32 8.53
CA CYS A 193 -5.01 -6.89 8.00
C CYS A 193 -5.96 -5.82 7.45
N VAL A 194 -6.02 -4.65 8.11
CA VAL A 194 -6.81 -3.51 7.63
C VAL A 194 -6.26 -2.91 6.34
N GLU A 195 -4.94 -2.77 6.20
CA GLU A 195 -4.31 -2.21 5.00
C GLU A 195 -4.51 -3.13 3.79
N PHE A 196 -4.32 -4.44 3.97
CA PHE A 196 -4.59 -5.43 2.92
C PHE A 196 -6.07 -5.49 2.54
N SER A 197 -6.98 -5.40 3.52
CA SER A 197 -8.41 -5.37 3.26
C SER A 197 -8.85 -4.12 2.52
N LEU A 198 -8.32 -2.95 2.87
CA LEU A 198 -8.59 -1.71 2.17
C LEU A 198 -8.09 -1.77 0.72
N LEU A 199 -6.84 -2.20 0.50
CA LEU A 199 -6.29 -2.36 -0.84
C LEU A 199 -7.11 -3.33 -1.70
N TYR A 200 -7.41 -4.51 -1.16
CA TYR A 200 -8.19 -5.52 -1.89
C TYR A 200 -9.61 -5.00 -2.22
N ALA A 201 -10.32 -4.43 -1.25
CA ALA A 201 -11.64 -3.86 -1.48
C ALA A 201 -11.62 -2.72 -2.51
N SER A 202 -10.58 -1.89 -2.53
CA SER A 202 -10.42 -0.83 -3.52
C SER A 202 -10.21 -1.35 -4.93
N ILE A 203 -9.37 -2.38 -5.11
CA ILE A 203 -9.18 -3.04 -6.42
C ILE A 203 -10.52 -3.61 -6.91
N LEU A 204 -11.22 -4.34 -6.04
CA LEU A 204 -12.52 -4.93 -6.39
C LEU A 204 -13.57 -3.87 -6.74
N LYS A 205 -13.61 -2.78 -5.97
CA LYS A 205 -14.54 -1.67 -6.17
C LYS A 205 -14.27 -0.95 -7.49
N ALA A 206 -13.01 -0.66 -7.79
CA ALA A 206 -12.57 -0.09 -9.06
C ALA A 206 -12.87 -1.03 -10.25
N GLY A 207 -12.84 -2.35 -10.02
CA GLY A 207 -13.28 -3.36 -10.97
C GLY A 207 -14.79 -3.49 -11.13
N GLY A 208 -15.60 -2.68 -10.44
CA GLY A 208 -17.06 -2.67 -10.56
C GLY A 208 -17.80 -3.70 -9.70
N LEU A 209 -17.11 -4.39 -8.78
CA LEU A 209 -17.75 -5.34 -7.88
C LEU A 209 -18.38 -4.65 -6.67
N LYS A 210 -19.45 -5.25 -6.15
CA LYS A 210 -20.04 -4.87 -4.86
C LYS A 210 -19.23 -5.53 -3.75
N VAL A 211 -18.75 -4.71 -2.83
CA VAL A 211 -17.87 -5.15 -1.76
C VAL A 211 -18.33 -4.65 -0.40
N ALA A 212 -17.92 -5.38 0.63
CA ALA A 212 -18.10 -5.00 2.02
C ALA A 212 -16.79 -5.20 2.77
N ILE A 213 -16.49 -4.33 3.72
CA ILE A 213 -15.45 -4.60 4.72
C ILE A 213 -16.09 -5.35 5.87
N ILE A 214 -15.42 -6.39 6.34
CA ILE A 214 -15.86 -7.28 7.41
C ILE A 214 -14.93 -7.08 8.59
N ASP A 215 -15.41 -6.42 9.64
CA ASP A 215 -14.72 -6.34 10.91
C ASP A 215 -15.18 -7.50 11.80
N ALA A 216 -14.23 -8.28 12.30
CA ALA A 216 -14.50 -9.52 13.02
C ALA A 216 -13.53 -9.75 14.19
N LYS A 217 -13.98 -10.58 15.11
CA LYS A 217 -13.13 -11.27 16.08
C LYS A 217 -12.85 -12.68 15.57
N VAL A 218 -11.59 -13.07 15.58
CA VAL A 218 -11.14 -14.36 15.04
C VAL A 218 -10.36 -15.18 16.06
N THR A 219 -10.48 -16.49 15.94
CA THR A 219 -9.71 -17.46 16.73
C THR A 219 -8.95 -18.38 15.78
N ASN A 220 -7.69 -18.64 16.09
CA ASN A 220 -6.89 -19.72 15.52
C ASN A 220 -6.05 -20.35 16.65
N VAL A 221 -6.43 -21.57 17.06
CA VAL A 221 -5.87 -22.28 18.21
C VAL A 221 -4.43 -22.68 17.96
N GLU A 222 -4.13 -23.17 16.75
CA GLU A 222 -2.78 -23.60 16.35
C GLU A 222 -1.76 -22.46 16.45
N ARG A 223 -2.20 -21.24 16.12
CA ARG A 223 -1.37 -20.02 16.12
C ARG A 223 -1.42 -19.22 17.42
N GLY A 224 -2.23 -19.67 18.39
CA GLY A 224 -2.41 -18.97 19.67
C GLY A 224 -3.14 -17.64 19.56
N VAL A 225 -3.93 -17.42 18.49
CA VAL A 225 -4.78 -16.24 18.33
C VAL A 225 -6.14 -16.52 18.95
N TYR A 226 -6.51 -15.78 19.99
CA TYR A 226 -7.80 -15.93 20.66
C TYR A 226 -8.53 -14.59 20.70
N ASN A 227 -9.70 -14.52 20.06
CA ASN A 227 -10.51 -13.30 20.00
C ASN A 227 -9.73 -12.09 19.45
N GLY A 228 -8.87 -12.33 18.45
CA GLY A 228 -8.06 -11.32 17.78
C GLY A 228 -8.94 -10.39 16.93
N SER A 229 -8.64 -9.09 16.90
CA SER A 229 -9.29 -8.19 15.94
C SER A 229 -8.77 -8.46 14.55
N HIS A 230 -9.65 -8.59 13.58
CA HIS A 230 -9.27 -8.91 12.22
C HIS A 230 -10.21 -8.30 11.20
N MET A 231 -9.66 -7.90 10.05
CA MET A 231 -10.43 -7.37 8.94
C MET A 231 -10.33 -8.29 7.73
N MET A 232 -11.48 -8.56 7.12
CA MET A 232 -11.62 -9.31 5.87
C MET A 232 -12.48 -8.52 4.88
N VAL A 233 -12.66 -9.05 3.67
CA VAL A 233 -13.50 -8.44 2.64
C VAL A 233 -14.60 -9.40 2.24
N GLY A 234 -15.83 -8.90 2.15
CA GLY A 234 -16.96 -9.59 1.56
C GLY A 234 -17.14 -9.19 0.10
N VAL A 235 -17.25 -10.14 -0.81
CA VAL A 235 -17.40 -9.92 -2.25
C VAL A 235 -18.74 -10.48 -2.70
N ALA A 236 -19.59 -9.64 -3.31
CA ALA A 236 -20.83 -10.13 -3.88
C ALA A 236 -20.59 -10.67 -5.28
N LEU A 237 -20.62 -11.99 -5.42
CA LEU A 237 -20.54 -12.69 -6.69
C LEU A 237 -21.90 -13.33 -7.01
N PRO A 238 -22.32 -13.40 -8.28
CA PRO A 238 -23.56 -14.09 -8.66
C PRO A 238 -23.54 -15.58 -8.27
N ARG A 239 -22.36 -16.20 -8.34
CA ARG A 239 -22.12 -17.60 -7.98
C ARG A 239 -20.64 -17.81 -7.68
N LEU A 240 -20.36 -18.62 -6.67
CA LEU A 240 -19.04 -19.19 -6.43
C LEU A 240 -18.94 -20.57 -7.11
N THR A 241 -17.98 -20.76 -8.01
CA THR A 241 -17.73 -22.00 -8.78
C THR A 241 -16.96 -23.05 -8.00
N ALA A 242 -16.86 -22.88 -6.67
CA ALA A 242 -16.05 -23.72 -5.80
C ALA A 242 -14.54 -23.69 -6.16
N PRO A 243 -13.90 -22.50 -6.19
CA PRO A 243 -12.51 -22.34 -6.61
C PRO A 243 -11.52 -23.12 -5.73
N PHE A 244 -11.89 -23.43 -4.49
CA PHE A 244 -11.13 -24.31 -3.59
C PHE A 244 -10.74 -25.66 -4.22
N ARG A 245 -11.52 -26.17 -5.19
CA ARG A 245 -11.24 -27.45 -5.89
C ARG A 245 -9.92 -27.43 -6.66
N TYR A 246 -9.45 -26.24 -7.04
CA TYR A 246 -8.19 -26.05 -7.76
C TYR A 246 -6.99 -25.96 -6.82
N HIS A 247 -7.22 -25.88 -5.50
CA HIS A 247 -6.15 -25.74 -4.53
C HIS A 247 -5.45 -27.08 -4.25
N ARG A 248 -4.11 -27.11 -4.30
CA ARG A 248 -3.32 -28.31 -4.02
C ARG A 248 -3.53 -28.84 -2.59
N TYR A 249 -3.46 -27.94 -1.59
CA TYR A 249 -3.75 -28.25 -0.19
C TYR A 249 -5.14 -28.91 0.00
N PHE A 250 -6.16 -28.48 -0.76
CA PHE A 250 -7.49 -29.10 -0.72
C PHE A 250 -7.47 -30.53 -1.28
N ARG A 251 -6.75 -30.76 -2.39
CA ARG A 251 -6.61 -32.10 -2.99
C ARG A 251 -5.85 -33.09 -2.10
N GLU A 252 -4.95 -32.60 -1.24
CA GLU A 252 -4.01 -33.44 -0.49
C GLU A 252 -4.34 -33.59 1.01
N ASN A 253 -5.00 -32.62 1.67
CA ASN A 253 -5.11 -32.57 3.15
C ASN A 253 -6.54 -32.58 3.73
N TYR A 254 -7.59 -32.93 2.96
CA TYR A 254 -8.98 -33.14 3.45
C TYR A 254 -9.60 -31.99 4.28
N GLY A 255 -9.51 -30.73 3.83
CA GLY A 255 -10.35 -29.62 4.34
C GLY A 255 -11.68 -29.53 3.58
N TRP A 256 -12.81 -29.36 4.29
CA TRP A 256 -14.14 -29.12 3.67
C TRP A 256 -14.21 -27.74 3.00
N PRO A 257 -15.07 -27.54 1.99
CA PRO A 257 -15.09 -26.31 1.22
C PRO A 257 -15.57 -25.13 2.05
N LEU A 258 -14.77 -24.06 2.10
CA LEU A 258 -15.26 -22.80 2.62
C LEU A 258 -16.01 -22.07 1.50
N ASP A 259 -17.33 -22.03 1.66
CA ASP A 259 -18.24 -21.07 1.02
C ASP A 259 -18.59 -20.00 2.06
N ALA A 260 -17.58 -19.51 2.80
CA ALA A 260 -17.80 -18.61 3.92
C ALA A 260 -18.44 -17.33 3.39
N ASN A 261 -19.59 -16.95 3.94
CA ASN A 261 -20.34 -15.81 3.44
C ASN A 261 -21.20 -15.17 4.54
N VAL A 262 -21.58 -13.92 4.28
CA VAL A 262 -22.56 -13.17 5.06
C VAL A 262 -23.66 -12.67 4.13
N VAL A 263 -24.89 -12.65 4.62
CA VAL A 263 -26.04 -12.13 3.85
C VAL A 263 -26.48 -10.80 4.46
N VAL A 264 -26.41 -9.73 3.67
CA VAL A 264 -26.82 -8.38 4.09
C VAL A 264 -27.80 -7.83 3.05
N ASN A 265 -28.98 -7.41 3.50
CA ASN A 265 -30.05 -6.89 2.64
C ASN A 265 -30.40 -7.83 1.46
N GLY A 266 -30.38 -9.14 1.70
CA GLY A 266 -30.65 -10.17 0.69
C GLY A 266 -29.51 -10.41 -0.32
N VAL A 267 -28.38 -9.70 -0.20
CA VAL A 267 -27.19 -9.91 -1.03
C VAL A 267 -26.20 -10.76 -0.25
N ARG A 268 -25.71 -11.84 -0.89
CA ARG A 268 -24.66 -12.69 -0.35
C ARG A 268 -23.29 -12.08 -0.67
N TYR A 269 -22.46 -11.92 0.36
CA TYR A 269 -21.07 -11.51 0.26
C TYR A 269 -20.19 -12.67 0.72
N PHE A 270 -19.45 -13.26 -0.20
CA PHE A 270 -18.49 -14.31 0.13
C PHE A 270 -17.26 -13.69 0.78
N LEU A 271 -16.82 -14.25 1.91
CA LEU A 271 -15.67 -13.77 2.65
C LEU A 271 -14.40 -14.12 1.88
N ALA A 272 -13.48 -13.16 1.84
CA ALA A 272 -12.16 -13.31 1.29
C ALA A 272 -11.18 -12.81 2.34
N GLU A 273 -10.13 -13.59 2.57
CA GLU A 273 -9.07 -13.29 3.52
C GLU A 273 -7.88 -12.68 2.76
N PRO A 274 -7.72 -11.34 2.72
CA PRO A 274 -6.63 -10.69 1.99
C PRO A 274 -5.29 -10.77 2.72
N THR A 275 -5.28 -11.12 4.00
CA THR A 275 -4.06 -11.17 4.80
C THR A 275 -3.22 -12.36 4.39
N SER A 276 -1.94 -12.13 4.08
CA SER A 276 -1.01 -13.21 3.78
C SER A 276 -0.72 -14.01 5.05
N HIS A 277 -1.04 -15.29 5.00
CA HIS A 277 -0.72 -16.22 6.07
C HIS A 277 0.66 -16.78 5.73
N GLN A 278 1.72 -16.02 6.01
CA GLN A 278 3.10 -16.53 5.93
C GLN A 278 3.33 -17.58 7.02
N GLU A 279 2.71 -18.75 6.86
CA GLU A 279 2.86 -19.93 7.72
C GLU A 279 2.96 -21.23 6.91
N LEU A 280 3.23 -21.14 5.60
CA LEU A 280 3.81 -22.28 4.88
C LEU A 280 5.32 -22.35 5.16
N GLY A 281 5.69 -22.64 6.41
CA GLY A 281 6.99 -23.22 6.79
C GLY A 281 8.27 -22.43 6.51
N VAL A 282 8.24 -21.22 5.96
CA VAL A 282 9.45 -20.39 5.78
C VAL A 282 9.55 -19.40 6.95
N HIS A 283 10.05 -19.88 8.08
CA HIS A 283 10.39 -19.08 9.27
C HIS A 283 11.48 -18.02 9.06
N ASN A 284 11.82 -17.69 7.81
CA ASN A 284 12.81 -16.68 7.45
C ASN A 284 12.42 -16.04 6.13
N ALA A 285 11.67 -14.95 6.17
CA ALA A 285 12.26 -13.69 5.74
C ALA A 285 11.23 -12.57 5.90
N ARG A 286 11.59 -11.56 6.68
CA ARG A 286 11.03 -10.21 6.59
C ARG A 286 11.25 -9.56 5.20
N ASN A 287 11.64 -10.33 4.18
CA ASN A 287 12.34 -9.91 2.97
C ASN A 287 12.17 -10.88 1.76
N SER A 288 11.47 -12.01 1.85
CA SER A 288 11.29 -12.89 0.67
C SER A 288 9.95 -12.61 0.02
N CYS A 289 9.98 -11.89 -1.10
CA CYS A 289 8.85 -11.88 -2.03
C CYS A 289 8.54 -13.33 -2.41
N ILE A 290 7.25 -13.63 -2.50
CA ILE A 290 6.75 -14.94 -2.89
C ILE A 290 7.25 -15.26 -4.30
N LEU A 291 7.78 -16.47 -4.51
CA LEU A 291 8.17 -16.89 -5.86
C LEU A 291 6.93 -17.18 -6.70
N PRO A 292 6.97 -16.97 -8.03
CA PRO A 292 5.83 -17.22 -8.91
C PRO A 292 5.22 -18.62 -8.75
N ASP A 293 6.06 -19.64 -8.60
CA ASP A 293 5.65 -21.04 -8.43
C ASP A 293 4.95 -21.32 -7.09
N GLN A 294 5.13 -20.45 -6.10
CA GLN A 294 4.49 -20.58 -4.79
C GLN A 294 3.05 -20.06 -4.82
N ILE A 295 2.70 -19.16 -5.76
CA ILE A 295 1.35 -18.57 -5.85
C ILE A 295 0.26 -19.63 -5.99
N LYS A 296 0.56 -20.70 -6.73
CA LYS A 296 -0.36 -21.83 -6.95
C LYS A 296 -0.70 -22.61 -5.66
N ASN A 297 0.03 -22.38 -4.56
CA ASN A 297 -0.04 -23.17 -3.34
C ASN A 297 -0.44 -22.35 -2.09
N PHE A 298 -0.80 -21.06 -2.21
CA PHE A 298 -1.23 -20.28 -1.03
C PHE A 298 -2.62 -20.64 -0.56
N TYR A 299 -2.73 -20.98 0.71
CA TYR A 299 -4.00 -21.05 1.38
C TYR A 299 -4.10 -19.97 2.46
N PRO A 300 -5.19 -19.18 2.55
CA PRO A 300 -6.30 -19.10 1.59
C PRO A 300 -5.91 -18.26 0.36
N SER A 301 -6.36 -18.65 -0.84
CA SER A 301 -6.11 -17.92 -2.10
C SER A 301 -7.37 -17.52 -2.85
N PHE A 302 -8.54 -17.98 -2.41
CA PHE A 302 -9.78 -17.75 -3.13
C PHE A 302 -10.85 -17.11 -2.24
N VAL A 303 -11.73 -16.33 -2.90
CA VAL A 303 -12.99 -15.89 -2.32
C VAL A 303 -13.78 -17.13 -1.86
N GLY A 304 -14.34 -17.03 -0.66
CA GLY A 304 -14.97 -18.11 0.08
C GLY A 304 -14.05 -18.72 1.16
N GLU A 305 -12.73 -18.52 1.10
CA GLU A 305 -11.76 -19.18 1.98
C GLU A 305 -11.24 -18.30 3.13
N HIS A 306 -10.97 -18.93 4.28
CA HIS A 306 -10.20 -18.39 5.40
C HIS A 306 -9.51 -19.52 6.21
N THR A 307 -8.66 -19.13 7.16
CA THR A 307 -7.86 -20.03 8.03
C THR A 307 -8.23 -19.90 9.51
N TRP A 308 -9.26 -19.12 9.83
CA TRP A 308 -9.77 -18.98 11.19
C TRP A 308 -10.62 -20.19 11.60
N ASP A 309 -10.41 -20.69 12.82
CA ASP A 309 -11.24 -21.72 13.44
C ASP A 309 -12.62 -21.17 13.79
N GLU A 310 -12.66 -19.89 14.18
CA GLU A 310 -13.89 -19.16 14.51
C GLU A 310 -13.81 -17.73 13.98
N VAL A 311 -14.93 -17.25 13.43
CA VAL A 311 -15.13 -15.87 12.99
C VAL A 311 -16.42 -15.33 13.61
N THR A 312 -16.29 -14.36 14.52
CA THR A 312 -17.41 -13.64 15.12
C THR A 312 -17.48 -12.23 14.55
N LEU A 313 -18.48 -11.97 13.71
CA LEU A 313 -18.69 -10.67 13.07
C LEU A 313 -18.96 -9.58 14.10
N GLN A 314 -18.24 -8.46 13.98
CA GLN A 314 -18.49 -7.24 14.75
C GLN A 314 -19.29 -6.25 13.91
N GLU A 315 -18.85 -6.00 12.68
CA GLU A 315 -19.51 -5.07 11.77
C GLU A 315 -19.34 -5.49 10.30
N VAL A 316 -20.37 -5.20 9.49
CA VAL A 316 -20.31 -5.29 8.03
C VAL A 316 -20.52 -3.90 7.43
N ILE A 317 -19.47 -3.39 6.78
CA ILE A 317 -19.44 -2.05 6.18
C ILE A 317 -19.61 -2.19 4.67
N LEU A 318 -20.82 -1.94 4.18
CA LEU A 318 -21.11 -1.95 2.74
C LEU A 318 -20.44 -0.74 2.06
N ILE A 319 -19.72 -1.00 0.96
CA ILE A 319 -19.11 0.04 0.13
C ILE A 319 -20.07 0.37 -1.03
N PRO A 320 -20.63 1.60 -1.06
CA PRO A 320 -21.67 1.98 -2.02
C PRO A 320 -21.15 2.01 -3.44
#